data_AF-S0FTN2-F1
#
_entry.id   AF-S0FTN2-F1
#
_cell.length_a   1.000
_cell.length_b   1.000
_cell.length_c   1.000
_cell.angle_alpha   90.00
_cell.angle_beta   90.00
_cell.angle_gamma   90.00
#
_symmetry.space_group_name_H-M   'P 1'
#
loop_
_entity.id
_entity.type
_entity.pdbx_description
1 polymer ?
#
loop_
_entity_poly.entity_id
_entity_poly.type
_entity_poly.pdbx_seq_one_letter_code
_entity_poly.pdbx_strand_id
1 'polypeptide(L)'
;MPNNNPEGIKKLNEVYENCLFSLAMHNLAREDGKIFLEENTQLKIDPHNLPSPENMKRFTRLLDEHLRNLKKSQKGSHILRIFKRTAIALMAVIISFSAMIASVHAFRVQVLNFLIGIEPKYTSLQLNDNSNNTQGAEQLIVNWTNTYVPTYMPDGYEVGSITYTDSIKKLIFENSDYNSIITYTEYDSTNTIAVDTEGASLIEKVNINGQDGTLSIKDSVTSIAWTMDNHLFSIQGQINKSEAVKIAEGVKFVK
;
A
#
# COMPACT_ATOMS: atom_id res chain seq x y z
N MET A 1 40.98 -21.62 75.19
CA MET A 1 41.65 -20.35 74.82
C MET A 1 41.29 -20.07 73.37
N PRO A 2 40.71 -18.91 73.02
CA PRO A 2 40.33 -18.66 71.63
C PRO A 2 41.61 -18.46 70.82
N ASN A 3 41.69 -19.19 69.72
CA ASN A 3 42.79 -19.16 68.76
C ASN A 3 42.76 -17.81 68.04
N ASN A 4 43.45 -16.81 68.59
CA ASN A 4 43.59 -15.50 67.97
C ASN A 4 44.45 -15.64 66.72
N ASN A 5 43.81 -15.87 65.57
CA ASN A 5 44.47 -15.86 64.27
C ASN A 5 45.05 -14.45 64.04
N PRO A 6 46.39 -14.27 64.07
CA PRO A 6 47.01 -12.95 63.98
C PRO A 6 46.70 -12.25 62.65
N GLU A 7 46.44 -12.99 61.58
CA GLU A 7 46.01 -12.43 60.30
C GLU A 7 44.59 -11.85 60.37
N GLY A 8 43.69 -12.47 61.13
CA GLY A 8 42.33 -11.99 61.32
C GLY A 8 42.28 -10.68 62.10
N ILE A 9 43.13 -10.54 63.12
CA ILE A 9 43.26 -9.31 63.92
C ILE A 9 43.86 -8.18 63.07
N LYS A 10 44.89 -8.48 62.27
CA LYS A 10 45.50 -7.51 61.34
C LYS A 10 44.49 -6.98 60.33
N LYS A 11 43.71 -7.88 59.72
CA LYS A 11 42.66 -7.51 58.77
C LYS A 11 41.55 -6.68 59.43
N LEU A 12 41.17 -7.01 60.66
CA LEU A 12 40.17 -6.23 61.41
C LEU A 12 40.66 -4.81 61.71
N ASN A 13 41.94 -4.66 62.10
CA ASN A 13 42.54 -3.35 62.31
C ASN A 13 42.63 -2.54 61.01
N GLU A 14 42.98 -3.16 59.89
CA GLU A 14 43.00 -2.50 58.58
C GLU A 14 41.61 -2.01 58.15
N VAL A 15 40.56 -2.81 58.40
CA VAL A 15 39.17 -2.39 58.16
C VAL A 15 38.79 -1.22 59.08
N TYR A 16 39.17 -1.27 60.35
CA TYR A 16 38.91 -0.20 61.31
C TYR A 16 39.60 1.11 60.92
N GLU A 17 40.88 1.07 60.56
CA GLU A 17 41.64 2.23 60.09
C GLU A 17 41.05 2.82 58.81
N ASN A 18 40.67 1.97 57.85
CA ASN A 18 40.01 2.41 56.62
C ASN A 18 38.64 3.06 56.90
N CYS A 19 37.85 2.52 57.83
CA CYS A 19 36.58 3.14 58.24
C CYS A 19 36.80 4.50 58.91
N LEU A 20 37.79 4.62 59.80
CA LEU A 20 38.13 5.87 60.47
C LEU A 20 38.61 6.93 59.47
N PHE A 21 39.50 6.54 58.55
CA PHE A 21 39.96 7.39 57.47
C PHE A 21 38.81 7.82 56.56
N SER A 22 37.93 6.89 56.16
CA SER A 22 36.75 7.19 55.35
C SER A 22 35.82 8.18 56.03
N LEU A 23 35.62 8.06 57.35
CA LEU A 23 34.81 9.00 58.12
C LEU A 23 35.45 10.39 58.19
N ALA A 24 36.77 10.45 58.40
CA ALA A 24 37.51 11.71 58.38
C ALA A 24 37.42 12.40 57.01
N MET A 25 37.65 11.64 55.93
CA MET A 25 37.51 12.13 54.56
C MET A 25 36.08 12.58 54.23
N HIS A 26 35.06 11.87 54.73
CA HIS A 26 33.67 12.29 54.57
C HIS A 26 33.41 13.64 55.25
N ASN A 27 33.97 13.87 56.44
CA ASN A 27 33.82 15.14 57.14
C ASN A 27 34.55 16.27 56.41
N LEU A 28 35.78 16.03 55.96
CA LEU A 28 36.54 16.99 55.16
C LEU A 28 35.81 17.33 53.86
N ALA A 29 35.35 16.32 53.10
CA ALA A 29 34.58 16.53 51.88
C ALA A 29 33.28 17.30 52.12
N ARG A 30 32.66 17.14 53.31
CA ARG A 30 31.49 17.93 53.70
C ARG A 30 31.85 19.40 53.97
N GLU A 31 33.00 19.65 54.60
CA GLU A 31 33.50 21.00 54.87
C GLU A 31 33.91 21.71 53.58
N ASP A 32 34.71 21.06 52.74
CA ASP A 32 35.05 21.54 51.39
C ASP A 32 33.78 21.81 50.57
N GLY A 33 32.79 20.92 50.67
CA GLY A 33 31.50 21.11 50.01
C GLY A 33 30.75 22.36 50.45
N LYS A 34 30.87 22.76 51.74
CA LYS A 34 30.30 24.03 52.23
C LYS A 34 31.04 25.23 51.66
N ILE A 35 32.38 25.16 51.62
CA ILE A 35 33.23 26.23 51.05
C ILE A 35 32.88 26.46 49.58
N PHE A 36 32.79 25.39 48.79
CA PHE A 36 32.41 25.50 47.38
C PHE A 36 30.99 26.01 47.18
N LEU A 37 30.06 25.69 48.08
CA LEU A 37 28.71 26.22 48.01
C LEU A 37 28.69 27.72 48.28
N GLU A 38 29.45 28.18 49.28
CA GLU A 38 29.60 29.60 49.58
C GLU A 38 30.27 30.35 48.43
N GLU A 39 31.39 29.83 47.91
CA GLU A 39 32.05 30.38 46.72
C GLU A 39 31.09 30.44 45.51
N ASN A 40 30.32 29.38 45.26
CA ASN A 40 29.31 29.37 44.19
C ASN A 40 28.24 30.46 44.39
N THR A 41 27.81 30.70 45.63
CA THR A 41 26.85 31.77 45.92
C THR A 41 27.45 33.15 45.68
N GLN A 42 28.72 33.37 46.03
CA GLN A 42 29.42 34.63 45.76
C GLN A 42 29.61 34.86 44.26
N LEU A 43 30.00 33.82 43.52
CA LEU A 43 30.21 33.91 42.07
C LEU A 43 28.92 34.23 41.31
N LYS A 44 27.75 33.79 41.81
CA LYS A 44 26.44 34.10 41.21
C LYS A 44 26.01 35.56 41.36
N ILE A 45 26.66 36.36 42.20
CA ILE A 45 26.34 37.77 42.41
C ILE A 45 26.76 38.61 41.19
N ASP A 46 27.86 38.23 40.51
CA ASP A 46 28.33 38.91 39.32
C ASP A 46 27.77 38.25 38.04
N PRO A 47 26.98 38.99 37.21
CA PRO A 47 26.47 38.52 35.93
C PRO A 47 27.55 38.02 34.96
N HIS A 48 28.80 38.46 35.09
CA HIS A 48 29.91 38.05 34.23
C HIS A 48 30.36 36.60 34.48
N ASN A 49 30.12 36.07 35.67
CA ASN A 49 30.47 34.69 36.06
C ASN A 49 29.39 33.67 35.66
N LEU A 50 28.22 34.13 35.20
CA LEU A 50 27.17 33.23 34.73
C LEU A 50 27.47 32.82 33.28
N PRO A 51 27.34 31.52 32.95
CA PRO A 51 27.47 31.08 31.57
C PRO A 51 26.40 31.75 30.71
N SER A 52 26.82 32.28 29.56
CA SER A 52 25.89 32.79 28.55
C SER A 52 24.81 31.75 28.22
N PRO A 53 23.55 32.18 27.99
CA PRO A 53 22.46 31.28 27.62
C PRO A 53 22.77 30.39 26.40
N GLU A 54 23.64 30.87 25.50
CA GLU A 54 24.11 30.09 24.35
C GLU A 54 24.99 28.90 24.77
N ASN A 55 25.91 29.12 25.69
CA ASN A 55 26.81 28.07 26.20
C ASN A 55 26.04 27.02 26.99
N MET A 56 25.03 27.43 27.77
CA MET A 56 24.14 26.52 28.49
C MET A 56 23.32 25.65 27.53
N LYS A 57 22.78 26.24 26.46
CA LYS A 57 22.05 25.50 25.42
C LYS A 57 22.96 24.53 24.66
N ARG A 58 24.21 24.92 24.39
CA ARG A 58 25.20 24.04 23.76
C ARG A 58 25.57 22.86 24.66
N PHE A 59 25.79 23.10 25.95
CA PHE A 59 26.12 22.06 26.93
C PHE A 59 24.99 21.04 27.11
N THR A 60 23.76 21.52 27.31
CA THR A 60 22.57 20.66 27.44
C THR A 60 22.37 19.80 26.19
N ARG A 61 22.54 20.38 24.99
CA ARG A 61 22.48 19.63 23.74
C ARG A 61 23.52 18.50 23.67
N LEU A 62 24.77 18.78 24.05
CA LEU A 62 25.84 17.78 24.02
C LEU A 62 25.60 16.66 25.04
N LEU A 63 25.11 16.99 26.23
CA LEU A 63 24.73 16.01 27.25
C LEU A 63 23.59 15.11 26.75
N ASP A 64 22.54 15.69 26.21
CA ASP A 64 21.40 14.94 25.68
C ASP A 64 21.81 14.00 24.55
N GLU A 65 22.70 14.45 23.67
CA GLU A 65 23.23 13.63 22.57
C GLU A 65 24.03 12.43 23.10
N HIS A 66 24.90 12.66 24.09
CA HIS A 66 25.70 11.60 24.70
C HIS A 66 24.82 10.57 25.43
N LEU A 67 23.86 11.04 26.24
CA LEU A 67 22.92 10.18 26.96
C LEU A 67 22.00 9.40 26.01
N ARG A 68 21.59 9.99 24.87
CA ARG A 68 20.83 9.30 23.83
C ARG A 68 21.64 8.19 23.18
N ASN A 69 22.92 8.42 22.89
CA ASN A 69 23.79 7.42 22.26
C ASN A 69 24.02 6.21 23.18
N LEU A 70 24.20 6.44 24.49
CA LEU A 70 24.29 5.36 25.48
C LEU A 70 22.98 4.54 25.54
N LYS A 71 21.81 5.18 25.54
CA LYS A 71 20.51 4.49 25.55
C LYS A 71 20.21 3.71 24.26
N LYS A 72 20.66 4.21 23.10
CA LYS A 72 20.45 3.53 21.80
C LYS A 72 21.22 2.21 21.69
N SER A 73 22.47 2.18 22.20
CA SER A 73 23.32 0.98 22.17
C SER A 73 22.69 -0.21 22.94
N GLN A 74 22.04 0.06 24.08
CA GLN A 74 21.45 -0.99 24.92
C GLN A 74 20.07 -1.47 24.42
N LYS A 75 19.29 -0.61 23.73
CA LYS A 75 17.94 -0.97 23.22
C LYS A 75 17.93 -1.62 21.84
N GLY A 76 18.96 -1.42 21.02
CA GLY A 76 18.98 -1.90 19.63
C GLY A 76 18.90 -3.43 19.48
N SER A 77 19.61 -4.20 20.32
CA SER A 77 19.73 -5.66 20.11
C SER A 77 18.46 -6.44 20.45
N HIS A 78 17.74 -6.06 21.52
CA HIS A 78 16.50 -6.71 21.93
C HIS A 78 15.36 -6.42 20.95
N ILE A 79 15.26 -5.17 20.50
CA ILE A 79 14.23 -4.74 19.55
C ILE A 79 14.42 -5.44 18.21
N LEU A 80 15.64 -5.48 17.67
CA LEU A 80 15.95 -6.20 16.41
C LEU A 80 15.64 -7.70 16.49
N ARG A 81 15.86 -8.36 17.63
CA ARG A 81 15.57 -9.78 17.80
C ARG A 81 14.06 -10.08 17.81
N ILE A 82 13.27 -9.20 18.40
CA ILE A 82 11.79 -9.27 18.39
C ILE A 82 11.24 -8.99 17.00
N PHE A 83 11.79 -8.00 16.29
CA PHE A 83 11.40 -7.70 14.90
C PHE A 83 11.69 -8.85 13.93
N LYS A 84 12.81 -9.56 14.09
CA LYS A 84 13.12 -10.72 13.24
C LYS A 84 12.13 -11.88 13.47
N ARG A 85 11.76 -12.17 14.72
CA ARG A 85 10.82 -13.25 15.04
C ARG A 85 9.41 -12.94 14.57
N THR A 86 8.98 -11.68 14.71
CA THR A 86 7.67 -11.22 14.22
C THR A 86 7.61 -11.17 12.69
N ALA A 87 8.69 -10.76 12.02
CA ALA A 87 8.78 -10.78 10.55
C ALA A 87 8.66 -12.21 9.99
N ILE A 88 9.32 -13.20 10.60
CA ILE A 88 9.21 -14.61 10.17
C ILE A 88 7.77 -15.12 10.35
N ALA A 89 7.14 -14.84 11.48
CA ALA A 89 5.75 -15.25 11.73
C ALA A 89 4.77 -14.59 10.72
N LEU A 90 4.95 -13.29 10.46
CA LEU A 90 4.15 -12.55 9.49
C LEU A 90 4.33 -13.11 8.08
N MET A 91 5.56 -13.46 7.70
CA MET A 91 5.86 -14.05 6.39
C MET A 91 5.20 -15.42 6.23
N ALA A 92 5.18 -16.25 7.28
CA ALA A 92 4.45 -17.52 7.27
C ALA A 92 2.94 -17.33 7.11
N VAL A 93 2.36 -16.31 7.76
CA VAL A 93 0.93 -15.95 7.58
C VAL A 93 0.67 -15.49 6.14
N ILE A 94 1.51 -14.64 5.57
CA ILE A 94 1.34 -14.17 4.18
C ILE A 94 1.44 -15.34 3.21
N ILE A 95 2.44 -16.22 3.36
CA ILE A 95 2.61 -17.37 2.47
C ILE A 95 1.40 -18.32 2.56
N SER A 96 0.94 -18.63 3.77
CA SER A 96 -0.23 -19.49 3.96
C SER A 96 -1.50 -18.87 3.40
N PHE A 97 -1.71 -17.57 3.61
CA PHE A 97 -2.84 -16.83 3.07
C PHE A 97 -2.82 -16.80 1.52
N SER A 98 -1.67 -16.51 0.91
CA SER A 98 -1.49 -16.56 -0.54
C SER A 98 -1.74 -17.95 -1.11
N ALA A 99 -1.27 -19.01 -0.44
CA ALA A 99 -1.52 -20.39 -0.85
C ALA A 99 -3.01 -20.76 -0.80
N MET A 100 -3.74 -20.29 0.23
CA MET A 100 -5.19 -20.48 0.34
C MET A 100 -5.94 -19.75 -0.79
N ILE A 101 -5.56 -18.52 -1.14
CA ILE A 101 -6.17 -17.78 -2.26
C ILE A 101 -5.95 -18.49 -3.60
N ALA A 102 -4.73 -19.01 -3.83
CA ALA A 102 -4.39 -19.70 -5.07
C ALA A 102 -5.13 -21.04 -5.21
N SER A 103 -5.23 -21.81 -4.12
CA SER A 103 -5.68 -23.21 -4.16
C SER A 103 -7.18 -23.38 -3.87
N VAL A 104 -7.77 -22.54 -3.02
CA VAL A 104 -9.14 -22.72 -2.51
C VAL A 104 -10.08 -21.72 -3.17
N HIS A 105 -10.89 -22.23 -4.10
CA HIS A 105 -11.83 -21.41 -4.86
C HIS A 105 -12.81 -20.63 -3.96
N ALA A 106 -13.43 -21.30 -2.98
CA ALA A 106 -14.38 -20.68 -2.07
C ALA A 106 -13.75 -19.57 -1.20
N PHE A 107 -12.50 -19.77 -0.76
CA PHE A 107 -11.77 -18.77 0.02
C PHE A 107 -11.45 -17.54 -0.82
N ARG A 108 -10.99 -17.73 -2.06
CA ARG A 108 -10.75 -16.64 -3.02
C ARG A 108 -12.01 -15.81 -3.26
N VAL A 109 -13.15 -16.45 -3.50
CA VAL A 109 -14.45 -15.76 -3.69
C VAL A 109 -14.81 -14.94 -2.45
N GLN A 110 -14.63 -15.49 -1.26
CA GLN A 110 -14.92 -14.79 -0.01
C GLN A 110 -14.01 -13.57 0.24
N VAL A 111 -12.71 -13.69 -0.07
CA VAL A 111 -11.75 -12.58 0.02
C VAL A 111 -12.11 -11.47 -0.98
N LEU A 112 -12.47 -11.82 -2.22
CA LEU A 112 -12.90 -10.85 -3.23
C LEU A 112 -14.19 -10.14 -2.81
N ASN A 113 -15.18 -10.88 -2.30
CA ASN A 113 -16.43 -10.30 -1.79
C ASN A 113 -16.20 -9.36 -0.61
N PHE A 114 -15.23 -9.66 0.27
CA PHE A 114 -14.85 -8.77 1.36
C PHE A 114 -14.20 -7.48 0.87
N LEU A 115 -13.31 -7.56 -0.13
CA LEU A 115 -12.70 -6.37 -0.74
C LEU A 115 -13.74 -5.49 -1.44
N ILE A 116 -14.69 -6.10 -2.15
CA ILE A 116 -15.82 -5.39 -2.78
C ILE A 116 -16.70 -4.69 -1.73
N GLY A 117 -16.87 -5.30 -0.55
CA GLY A 117 -17.68 -4.72 0.53
C GLY A 117 -17.07 -3.51 1.24
N ILE A 118 -15.78 -3.23 1.02
CA ILE A 118 -15.06 -2.11 1.68
C ILE A 118 -15.11 -0.82 0.85
N GLU A 119 -15.46 -0.90 -0.43
CA GLU A 119 -15.44 0.26 -1.34
C GLU A 119 -16.78 1.02 -1.36
N PRO A 120 -16.81 2.30 -0.94
CA PRO A 120 -18.00 3.12 -1.11
C PRO A 120 -18.08 3.61 -2.56
N LYS A 121 -18.97 2.97 -3.34
CA LYS A 121 -19.44 3.35 -4.69
C LYS A 121 -18.56 2.95 -5.89
N TYR A 122 -18.43 1.66 -6.14
CA TYR A 122 -18.32 1.15 -7.51
C TYR A 122 -19.52 0.28 -7.84
N THR A 123 -20.19 0.57 -8.96
CA THR A 123 -21.25 -0.29 -9.50
C THR A 123 -20.59 -1.49 -10.16
N SER A 124 -20.29 -2.53 -9.37
CA SER A 124 -19.91 -3.83 -9.91
C SER A 124 -21.18 -4.57 -10.35
N LEU A 125 -21.31 -4.82 -11.65
CA LEU A 125 -22.29 -5.77 -12.17
C LEU A 125 -21.65 -7.16 -12.05
N GLN A 126 -22.04 -7.92 -11.02
CA GLN A 126 -21.63 -9.31 -10.86
C GLN A 126 -22.58 -10.23 -11.62
N LEU A 127 -22.03 -11.01 -12.55
CA LEU A 127 -22.66 -12.22 -13.06
C LEU A 127 -22.12 -13.42 -12.27
N ASN A 128 -23.04 -14.33 -11.94
CA ASN A 128 -22.79 -15.46 -11.06
C ASN A 128 -22.52 -16.69 -11.94
N ASP A 129 -21.26 -17.09 -12.07
CA ASP A 129 -20.86 -18.21 -12.94
C ASP A 129 -20.54 -19.49 -12.16
N ASN A 130 -21.21 -20.56 -12.57
CA ASN A 130 -20.87 -21.94 -12.27
C ASN A 130 -20.55 -22.65 -13.60
N SER A 131 -19.29 -22.65 -14.04
CA SER A 131 -18.77 -23.73 -14.89
C SER A 131 -17.27 -23.63 -15.10
N ASN A 132 -16.62 -24.77 -14.93
CA ASN A 132 -15.18 -25.01 -15.12
C ASN A 132 -14.84 -25.29 -16.59
N ASN A 133 -13.61 -24.94 -17.01
CA ASN A 133 -12.66 -25.73 -17.84
C ASN A 133 -11.90 -24.85 -18.88
N THR A 134 -10.60 -24.60 -18.72
CA THR A 134 -9.37 -25.30 -19.22
C THR A 134 -8.86 -24.88 -20.61
N GLN A 135 -7.74 -24.13 -20.59
CA GLN A 135 -6.53 -24.13 -21.44
C GLN A 135 -6.61 -24.44 -22.95
N GLY A 136 -5.93 -23.61 -23.76
CA GLY A 136 -5.10 -24.08 -24.87
C GLY A 136 -4.91 -23.10 -26.02
N ALA A 137 -3.71 -22.54 -26.16
CA ALA A 137 -3.30 -21.73 -27.30
C ALA A 137 -3.21 -22.55 -28.60
N GLU A 138 -3.68 -22.00 -29.74
CA GLU A 138 -2.99 -22.01 -31.04
C GLU A 138 -3.84 -21.33 -32.15
N GLN A 139 -3.18 -20.42 -32.88
CA GLN A 139 -3.39 -20.02 -34.29
C GLN A 139 -4.83 -19.75 -34.77
N LEU A 140 -5.19 -18.47 -34.90
CA LEU A 140 -6.49 -18.08 -35.45
C LEU A 140 -6.41 -17.65 -36.91
N ILE A 141 -6.82 -18.60 -37.75
CA ILE A 141 -7.56 -18.33 -38.99
C ILE A 141 -8.77 -17.46 -38.61
N VAL A 142 -8.89 -16.30 -39.25
CA VAL A 142 -10.01 -15.39 -39.06
C VAL A 142 -11.28 -16.07 -39.57
N ASN A 143 -12.03 -16.65 -38.64
CA ASN A 143 -13.36 -17.14 -38.89
C ASN A 143 -14.35 -16.13 -38.29
N TRP A 144 -14.99 -15.33 -39.15
CA TRP A 144 -16.04 -14.38 -38.77
C TRP A 144 -17.35 -15.09 -38.36
N THR A 145 -17.33 -16.41 -38.25
CA THR A 145 -18.47 -17.22 -37.85
C THR A 145 -18.47 -17.38 -36.34
N ASN A 146 -19.65 -17.21 -35.73
CA ASN A 146 -19.90 -17.41 -34.30
C ASN A 146 -19.36 -16.30 -33.36
N THR A 147 -19.44 -15.01 -33.74
CA THR A 147 -18.99 -13.90 -32.90
C THR A 147 -19.89 -12.66 -32.97
N TYR A 148 -19.88 -11.81 -31.93
CA TYR A 148 -20.57 -10.53 -31.93
C TYR A 148 -19.72 -9.47 -32.62
N VAL A 149 -20.30 -8.79 -33.60
CA VAL A 149 -19.66 -7.68 -34.31
C VAL A 149 -20.61 -6.49 -34.45
N PRO A 150 -20.09 -5.25 -34.38
CA PRO A 150 -20.86 -4.07 -34.75
C PRO A 150 -21.20 -4.13 -36.26
N THR A 151 -22.49 -4.07 -36.61
CA THR A 151 -22.93 -4.01 -38.02
C THR A 151 -22.94 -2.59 -38.58
N TYR A 152 -22.60 -1.59 -37.76
CA TYR A 152 -22.53 -0.19 -38.14
C TYR A 152 -21.22 0.41 -37.61
N MET A 153 -20.54 1.15 -38.49
CA MET A 153 -19.41 2.02 -38.16
C MET A 153 -19.64 3.38 -38.85
N PRO A 154 -19.19 4.49 -38.24
CA PRO A 154 -19.21 5.79 -38.91
C PRO A 154 -18.35 5.78 -40.18
N ASP A 155 -18.69 6.65 -41.13
CA ASP A 155 -17.97 6.75 -42.40
C ASP A 155 -16.47 7.06 -42.17
N GLY A 156 -15.62 6.42 -42.97
CA GLY A 156 -14.16 6.59 -42.92
C GLY A 156 -13.42 5.76 -41.86
N TYR A 157 -14.13 4.94 -41.08
CA TYR A 157 -13.51 3.97 -40.18
C TYR A 157 -13.33 2.61 -40.88
N GLU A 158 -12.09 2.13 -40.90
CA GLU A 158 -11.73 0.80 -41.42
C GLU A 158 -11.20 -0.08 -40.29
N VAL A 159 -11.25 -1.41 -40.48
CA VAL A 159 -10.69 -2.35 -39.49
C VAL A 159 -9.17 -2.29 -39.54
N GLY A 160 -8.55 -1.75 -38.49
CA GLY A 160 -7.10 -1.67 -38.37
C GLY A 160 -6.49 -2.95 -37.78
N SER A 161 -7.03 -3.43 -36.66
CA SER A 161 -6.53 -4.65 -36.03
C SER A 161 -7.61 -5.43 -35.27
N ILE A 162 -7.37 -6.73 -35.17
CA ILE A 162 -8.23 -7.69 -34.46
C ILE A 162 -7.35 -8.44 -33.48
N THR A 163 -7.78 -8.49 -32.22
CA THR A 163 -7.17 -9.32 -31.18
C THR A 163 -8.21 -10.27 -30.64
N TYR A 164 -7.90 -11.56 -30.60
CA TYR A 164 -8.77 -12.58 -30.05
C TYR A 164 -8.01 -13.42 -29.04
N THR A 165 -8.65 -13.64 -27.90
CA THR A 165 -8.24 -14.58 -26.86
C THR A 165 -9.50 -15.30 -26.36
N ASP A 166 -9.32 -16.36 -25.56
CA ASP A 166 -10.44 -17.09 -24.96
C ASP A 166 -11.38 -16.20 -24.12
N SER A 167 -10.86 -15.08 -23.60
CA SER A 167 -11.59 -14.22 -22.66
C SER A 167 -11.97 -12.84 -23.22
N ILE A 168 -11.31 -12.41 -24.31
CA ILE A 168 -11.45 -11.06 -24.87
C ILE A 168 -11.38 -11.13 -26.39
N LYS A 169 -12.34 -10.51 -27.07
CA LYS A 169 -12.30 -10.21 -28.50
C LYS A 169 -12.32 -8.70 -28.68
N LYS A 170 -11.28 -8.15 -29.29
CA LYS A 170 -11.09 -6.72 -29.48
C LYS A 170 -10.96 -6.41 -30.96
N LEU A 171 -11.73 -5.43 -31.41
CA LEU A 171 -11.64 -4.85 -32.75
C LEU A 171 -11.25 -3.38 -32.62
N ILE A 172 -10.22 -2.99 -33.37
CA ILE A 172 -9.76 -1.60 -33.47
C ILE A 172 -10.12 -1.10 -34.86
N PHE A 173 -10.91 -0.04 -34.91
CA PHE A 173 -11.26 0.68 -36.11
C PHE A 173 -10.48 1.98 -36.16
N GLU A 174 -9.86 2.27 -37.29
CA GLU A 174 -9.01 3.42 -37.50
C GLU A 174 -9.60 4.31 -38.58
N ASN A 175 -9.53 5.62 -38.37
CA ASN A 175 -9.88 6.61 -39.38
C ASN A 175 -8.64 7.47 -39.67
N SER A 176 -8.06 7.25 -40.85
CA SER A 176 -6.81 7.88 -41.30
C SER A 176 -6.92 9.40 -41.47
N ASP A 177 -8.10 9.90 -41.84
CA ASP A 177 -8.31 11.34 -42.09
C ASP A 177 -8.31 12.15 -40.79
N TYR A 178 -8.82 11.55 -39.70
CA TYR A 178 -8.95 12.20 -38.39
C TYR A 178 -7.95 11.71 -37.34
N ASN A 179 -7.06 10.77 -37.70
CA ASN A 179 -6.13 10.09 -36.78
C ASN A 179 -6.84 9.63 -35.49
N SER A 180 -8.00 9.00 -35.66
CA SER A 180 -8.91 8.63 -34.56
C SER A 180 -9.18 7.14 -34.55
N ILE A 181 -9.41 6.61 -33.35
CA ILE A 181 -9.55 5.18 -33.11
C ILE A 181 -10.86 4.93 -32.34
N ILE A 182 -11.61 3.93 -32.80
CA ILE A 182 -12.71 3.32 -32.05
C ILE A 182 -12.28 1.91 -31.68
N THR A 183 -12.36 1.60 -30.39
CA THR A 183 -12.12 0.27 -29.86
C THR A 183 -13.46 -0.34 -29.47
N TYR A 184 -13.78 -1.48 -30.06
CA TYR A 184 -14.83 -2.39 -29.60
C TYR A 184 -14.19 -3.56 -28.88
N THR A 185 -14.72 -3.93 -27.73
CA THR A 185 -14.27 -5.10 -26.98
C THR A 185 -15.47 -5.89 -26.49
N GLU A 186 -15.50 -7.18 -26.82
CA GLU A 186 -16.33 -8.20 -26.22
C GLU A 186 -15.49 -8.93 -25.17
N TYR A 187 -16.06 -9.07 -23.99
CA TYR A 187 -15.50 -9.80 -22.87
C TYR A 187 -16.39 -11.01 -22.62
N ASP A 188 -15.76 -12.17 -22.49
CA ASP A 188 -16.45 -13.35 -21.98
C ASP A 188 -16.97 -13.07 -20.55
N SER A 189 -18.06 -13.72 -20.21
CA SER A 189 -18.79 -13.73 -18.93
C SER A 189 -17.93 -13.64 -17.66
N THR A 190 -16.70 -14.16 -17.71
CA THR A 190 -15.75 -14.18 -16.57
C THR A 190 -15.01 -12.85 -16.32
N ASN A 191 -15.12 -11.86 -17.21
CA ASN A 191 -14.32 -10.64 -17.16
C ASN A 191 -15.12 -9.45 -16.63
N THR A 192 -14.59 -8.79 -15.59
CA THR A 192 -15.13 -7.53 -15.07
C THR A 192 -14.44 -6.34 -15.74
N ILE A 193 -15.19 -5.44 -16.36
CA ILE A 193 -14.64 -4.16 -16.85
C ILE A 193 -14.74 -3.11 -15.73
N ALA A 194 -13.61 -2.50 -15.40
CA ALA A 194 -13.60 -1.25 -14.66
C ALA A 194 -13.75 -0.10 -15.67
N VAL A 195 -14.91 0.56 -15.69
CA VAL A 195 -15.08 1.82 -16.42
C VAL A 195 -14.43 2.90 -15.56
N ASP A 196 -13.38 3.55 -16.08
CA ASP A 196 -12.72 4.67 -15.40
C ASP A 196 -13.68 5.87 -15.34
N THR A 197 -14.31 6.03 -14.17
CA THR A 197 -15.27 7.12 -13.88
C THR A 197 -14.63 8.29 -13.13
N GLU A 198 -13.34 8.22 -12.77
CA GLU A 198 -12.68 9.30 -12.03
C GLU A 198 -12.39 10.47 -12.97
N GLY A 199 -12.93 11.65 -12.66
CA GLY A 199 -12.79 12.84 -13.50
C GLY A 199 -13.64 12.82 -14.78
N ALA A 200 -14.59 11.89 -14.92
CA ALA A 200 -15.53 11.90 -16.03
C ALA A 200 -16.42 13.16 -15.98
N SER A 201 -16.58 13.83 -17.13
CA SER A 201 -17.44 15.00 -17.26
C SER A 201 -18.92 14.63 -17.31
N LEU A 202 -19.24 13.39 -17.70
CA LEU A 202 -20.59 12.85 -17.73
C LEU A 202 -20.57 11.35 -17.41
N ILE A 203 -21.54 10.89 -16.61
CA ILE A 203 -21.85 9.48 -16.39
C ILE A 203 -23.37 9.34 -16.42
N GLU A 204 -23.89 8.45 -17.25
CA GLU A 204 -25.32 8.22 -17.40
C GLU A 204 -25.65 6.76 -17.68
N LYS A 205 -26.89 6.37 -17.35
CA LYS A 205 -27.44 5.10 -17.80
C LYS A 205 -28.05 5.28 -19.19
N VAL A 206 -27.76 4.35 -20.07
CA VAL A 206 -28.28 4.30 -21.45
C VAL A 206 -28.96 2.97 -21.67
N ASN A 207 -29.98 2.93 -22.51
CA ASN A 207 -30.63 1.69 -22.91
C ASN A 207 -30.10 1.30 -24.30
N ILE A 208 -29.65 0.06 -24.46
CA ILE A 208 -29.09 -0.47 -25.71
C ILE A 208 -29.89 -1.72 -26.06
N ASN A 209 -30.78 -1.62 -27.05
CA ASN A 209 -31.67 -2.73 -27.45
C ASN A 209 -32.45 -3.37 -26.27
N GLY A 210 -32.89 -2.57 -25.30
CA GLY A 210 -33.61 -3.05 -24.11
C GLY A 210 -32.70 -3.47 -22.95
N GLN A 211 -31.38 -3.47 -23.12
CA GLN A 211 -30.40 -3.76 -22.06
C GLN A 211 -29.92 -2.49 -21.39
N ASP A 212 -29.68 -2.57 -20.08
CA ASP A 212 -29.07 -1.48 -19.32
C ASP A 212 -27.57 -1.37 -19.63
N GLY A 213 -27.16 -0.20 -20.08
CA GLY A 213 -25.78 0.18 -20.31
C GLY A 213 -25.39 1.40 -19.47
N THR A 214 -24.08 1.61 -19.35
CA THR A 214 -23.48 2.79 -18.72
C THR A 214 -22.64 3.52 -19.75
N LEU A 215 -22.85 4.82 -19.90
CA LEU A 215 -22.05 5.69 -20.74
C LEU A 215 -21.29 6.70 -19.87
N SER A 216 -20.02 6.90 -20.16
CA SER A 216 -19.19 7.93 -19.56
C SER A 216 -18.43 8.73 -20.62
N ILE A 217 -18.18 10.01 -20.34
CA ILE A 217 -17.35 10.89 -21.18
C ILE A 217 -16.23 11.45 -20.31
N LYS A 218 -14.98 11.31 -20.79
CA LYS A 218 -13.78 11.84 -20.14
C LYS A 218 -12.81 12.34 -21.20
N ASP A 219 -12.33 13.57 -21.09
CA ASP A 219 -11.37 14.17 -22.03
C ASP A 219 -11.74 14.01 -23.52
N SER A 220 -13.04 14.17 -23.85
CA SER A 220 -13.62 13.97 -25.19
C SER A 220 -13.65 12.52 -25.70
N VAL A 221 -13.28 11.55 -24.87
CA VAL A 221 -13.44 10.12 -25.13
C VAL A 221 -14.76 9.66 -24.55
N THR A 222 -15.63 9.13 -25.42
CA THR A 222 -16.87 8.48 -25.01
C THR A 222 -16.61 7.01 -24.80
N SER A 223 -17.03 6.49 -23.64
CA SER A 223 -16.99 5.07 -23.30
C SER A 223 -18.39 4.59 -22.98
N ILE A 224 -18.79 3.45 -23.53
CA ILE A 224 -20.07 2.81 -23.26
C ILE A 224 -19.83 1.35 -22.94
N ALA A 225 -20.46 0.85 -21.87
CA ALA A 225 -20.37 -0.54 -21.45
C ALA A 225 -21.77 -1.10 -21.19
N TRP A 226 -22.05 -2.31 -21.67
CA TRP A 226 -23.34 -2.96 -21.49
C TRP A 226 -23.22 -4.48 -21.55
N THR A 227 -24.26 -5.16 -21.11
CA THR A 227 -24.32 -6.63 -21.10
C THR A 227 -25.42 -7.11 -22.02
N MET A 228 -25.15 -8.17 -22.78
CA MET A 228 -26.13 -8.85 -23.65
C MET A 228 -25.74 -10.32 -23.76
N ASP A 229 -26.71 -11.24 -23.65
CA ASP A 229 -26.51 -12.68 -23.82
C ASP A 229 -25.34 -13.25 -22.99
N ASN A 230 -25.23 -12.83 -21.72
CA ASN A 230 -24.16 -13.21 -20.78
C ASN A 230 -22.73 -12.75 -21.17
N HIS A 231 -22.61 -11.85 -22.15
CA HIS A 231 -21.36 -11.22 -22.55
C HIS A 231 -21.35 -9.75 -22.12
N LEU A 232 -20.17 -9.24 -21.81
CA LEU A 232 -19.96 -7.84 -21.48
C LEU A 232 -19.27 -7.15 -22.66
N PHE A 233 -19.81 -6.02 -23.08
CA PHE A 233 -19.33 -5.27 -24.23
C PHE A 233 -18.90 -3.88 -23.80
N SER A 234 -17.89 -3.36 -24.49
CA SER A 234 -17.51 -1.95 -24.38
C SER A 234 -17.15 -1.36 -25.73
N ILE A 235 -17.50 -0.09 -25.92
CA ILE A 235 -16.97 0.74 -27.00
C ILE A 235 -16.30 1.95 -26.38
N GLN A 236 -15.12 2.29 -26.88
CA GLN A 236 -14.38 3.48 -26.48
C GLN A 236 -13.84 4.20 -27.72
N GLY A 237 -14.00 5.51 -27.78
CA GLY A 237 -13.43 6.31 -28.86
C GLY A 237 -13.77 7.79 -28.75
N GLN A 238 -13.11 8.59 -29.59
CA GLN A 238 -13.41 10.03 -29.73
C GLN A 238 -14.62 10.22 -30.66
N ILE A 239 -15.77 9.72 -30.22
CA ILE A 239 -17.05 9.78 -30.93
C ILE A 239 -18.10 10.44 -30.06
N ASN A 240 -19.12 11.04 -30.68
CA ASN A 240 -20.22 11.60 -29.92
C ASN A 240 -21.09 10.49 -29.31
N LYS A 241 -21.85 10.84 -28.27
CA LYS A 241 -22.77 9.94 -27.56
C LYS A 241 -23.73 9.20 -28.50
N SER A 242 -24.33 9.91 -29.47
CA SER A 242 -25.34 9.32 -30.36
C SER A 242 -24.73 8.25 -31.26
N GLU A 243 -23.52 8.49 -31.78
CA GLU A 243 -22.78 7.52 -32.59
C GLU A 243 -22.34 6.32 -31.73
N ALA A 244 -21.85 6.55 -30.51
CA ALA A 244 -21.48 5.47 -29.60
C ALA A 244 -22.66 4.52 -29.30
N VAL A 245 -23.84 5.08 -29.03
CA VAL A 245 -25.07 4.30 -28.81
C VAL A 245 -25.48 3.56 -30.09
N LYS A 246 -25.45 4.21 -31.26
CA LYS A 246 -25.82 3.61 -32.53
C LYS A 246 -24.89 2.44 -32.92
N ILE A 247 -23.60 2.54 -32.62
CA ILE A 247 -22.65 1.43 -32.79
C ILE A 247 -23.02 0.28 -31.84
N ALA A 248 -23.29 0.58 -30.57
CA ALA A 248 -23.65 -0.43 -29.58
C ALA A 248 -24.95 -1.18 -29.93
N GLU A 249 -25.98 -0.46 -30.37
CA GLU A 249 -27.24 -1.02 -30.85
C GLU A 249 -27.08 -1.87 -32.11
N GLY A 250 -26.04 -1.59 -32.90
CA GLY A 250 -25.67 -2.34 -34.10
C GLY A 250 -24.93 -3.66 -33.82
N VAL A 251 -24.59 -3.98 -32.58
CA VAL A 251 -23.87 -5.24 -32.27
C VAL A 251 -24.80 -6.44 -32.43
N LYS A 252 -24.40 -7.38 -33.30
CA LYS A 252 -25.17 -8.59 -33.58
C LYS A 252 -24.27 -9.81 -33.64
N PHE A 253 -24.83 -10.94 -33.25
CA PHE A 253 -24.20 -12.25 -33.42
C PHE A 253 -24.21 -12.65 -34.90
N VAL A 254 -23.05 -12.83 -35.50
CA VAL A 254 -22.89 -13.37 -36.85
C VAL A 254 -22.60 -14.86 -36.74
N LYS A 255 -23.45 -15.68 -37.36
CA LYS A 255 -23.31 -17.14 -37.43
C LYS A 255 -22.33 -17.55 -38.51
#